data_AF-A0A9R1MHT0-F1
#
_entry.id   AF-A0A9R1MHT0-F1
#
_cell.length_a   1.000
_cell.length_b   1.000
_cell.length_c   1.000
_cell.angle_alpha   90.00
_cell.angle_beta   90.00
_cell.angle_gamma   90.00
#
_symmetry.space_group_name_H-M   'P 1'
#
loop_
_entity.id
_entity.type
_entity.pdbx_description
1 polymer ?
#
loop_
_entity_poly.entity_id
_entity_poly.type
_entity_poly.pdbx_seq_one_letter_code
_entity_poly.pdbx_strand_id
1 'polypeptide(L)'
;MDWSWKSEPSLPPCSGLDVVAYALHPDGRTIFVSTVSTTHSFDTGNGLWKELGDWVLPFRGQAYFDGSLDAWVGIHHKGEGHVCCCLVASRSAAAERPPDCRMLKEKLFRRNNEEPWMGGGGHMGATLTYMGHNRFCLVENILRHEKAVDSMLHLTLFGLEYDREGELRTEARPCTRSYPVSKNTMLFSHAAFWM
;
A
#
# COMPACT_ATOMS: atom_id res chain seq x y z
N MET A 1 -22.72 13.12 14.86
CA MET A 1 -22.72 12.97 13.39
C MET A 1 -23.16 11.55 13.12
N ASP A 2 -24.32 11.39 12.50
CA ASP A 2 -24.84 10.07 12.14
C ASP A 2 -24.35 9.73 10.73
N TRP A 3 -23.74 8.56 10.59
CA TRP A 3 -23.30 8.05 9.30
C TRP A 3 -24.51 7.46 8.55
N SER A 4 -24.56 7.68 7.24
CA SER A 4 -25.63 7.16 6.38
C SER A 4 -25.05 6.60 5.09
N TRP A 5 -25.60 5.49 4.62
CA TRP A 5 -25.32 5.00 3.27
C TRP A 5 -26.08 5.83 2.24
N LYS A 6 -25.41 6.18 1.14
CA LYS A 6 -26.02 6.86 0.00
C LYS A 6 -25.70 6.09 -1.27
N SER A 7 -26.65 6.06 -2.20
CA SER A 7 -26.43 5.55 -3.55
C SER A 7 -25.52 6.52 -4.30
N GLU A 8 -24.45 6.02 -4.89
CA GLU A 8 -23.54 6.83 -5.69
C GLU A 8 -24.21 7.21 -7.03
N PRO A 9 -23.98 8.42 -7.56
CA PRO A 9 -24.55 8.86 -8.84
C PRO A 9 -24.10 8.00 -10.02
N SER A 10 -22.92 7.38 -9.93
CA SER A 10 -22.37 6.54 -10.98
C SER A 10 -21.79 5.24 -10.45
N LEU A 11 -21.99 4.17 -11.21
CA LEU A 11 -21.47 2.85 -10.89
C LEU A 11 -19.94 2.82 -11.11
N PRO A 12 -19.18 2.11 -10.26
CA PRO A 12 -17.76 1.89 -10.49
C PRO A 12 -17.51 1.23 -11.86
N PRO A 13 -16.47 1.65 -12.59
CA PRO A 13 -16.14 1.11 -13.91
C PRO A 13 -15.56 -0.31 -13.85
N CYS A 14 -15.31 -0.83 -12.65
CA CYS A 14 -14.72 -2.14 -12.41
C CYS A 14 -15.35 -2.82 -11.19
N SER A 15 -15.21 -4.14 -11.10
CA SER A 15 -15.54 -4.86 -9.88
C SER A 15 -14.55 -4.49 -8.79
N GLY A 16 -15.01 -4.36 -7.54
CA GLY A 16 -14.12 -4.18 -6.39
C GLY A 16 -13.11 -5.33 -6.22
N LEU A 17 -13.42 -6.51 -6.78
CA LEU A 17 -12.51 -7.67 -6.80
C LEU A 17 -11.31 -7.49 -7.75
N ASP A 18 -11.42 -6.57 -8.71
CA ASP A 18 -10.37 -6.33 -9.72
C ASP A 18 -9.39 -5.22 -9.29
N VAL A 19 -9.67 -4.55 -8.17
CA VAL A 19 -8.84 -3.45 -7.67
C VAL A 19 -7.53 -3.98 -7.09
N VAL A 20 -6.42 -3.59 -7.70
CA VAL A 20 -5.08 -3.99 -7.28
C VAL A 20 -4.36 -2.91 -6.47
N ALA A 21 -4.71 -1.64 -6.71
CA ALA A 21 -4.06 -0.51 -6.08
C ALA A 21 -5.00 0.69 -5.96
N TYR A 22 -4.82 1.52 -4.94
CA TYR A 22 -5.51 2.79 -4.82
C TYR A 22 -4.74 3.81 -3.99
N ALA A 23 -4.96 5.10 -4.23
CA ALA A 23 -4.32 6.19 -3.52
C ALA A 23 -5.25 7.40 -3.40
N LEU A 24 -5.24 8.08 -2.26
CA LEU A 24 -5.91 9.37 -2.11
C LEU A 24 -5.00 10.46 -2.70
N HIS A 25 -5.56 11.30 -3.57
CA HIS A 25 -4.86 12.46 -4.11
C HIS A 25 -4.67 13.53 -3.01
N PRO A 26 -3.58 14.33 -3.05
CA PRO A 26 -3.32 15.39 -2.06
C PRO A 26 -4.42 16.46 -1.93
N ASP A 27 -5.40 16.48 -2.84
CA ASP A 27 -6.55 17.39 -2.77
C ASP A 27 -7.59 16.95 -1.73
N GLY A 28 -7.41 15.78 -1.10
CA GLY A 28 -8.30 15.22 -0.09
C GLY A 28 -9.67 14.79 -0.63
N ARG A 29 -9.84 14.75 -1.95
CA ARG A 29 -11.14 14.56 -2.61
C ARG A 29 -11.12 13.48 -3.69
N THR A 30 -10.01 13.35 -4.40
CA THR A 30 -9.91 12.45 -5.56
C THR A 30 -9.23 11.16 -5.15
N ILE A 31 -9.85 10.01 -5.42
CA ILE A 31 -9.24 8.70 -5.19
C ILE A 31 -8.82 8.14 -6.54
N PHE A 32 -7.57 7.71 -6.66
CA PHE A 32 -7.07 6.96 -7.81
C PHE A 32 -7.25 5.47 -7.52
N VAL A 33 -7.79 4.74 -8.48
CA VAL A 33 -8.10 3.31 -8.36
C VAL A 33 -7.60 2.60 -9.60
N SER A 34 -6.69 1.66 -9.44
CA SER A 34 -6.18 0.83 -10.53
C SER A 34 -6.73 -0.58 -10.48
N THR A 35 -7.14 -1.07 -11.65
CA THR A 35 -7.35 -2.49 -11.93
C THR A 35 -6.03 -3.12 -12.42
N VAL A 36 -6.08 -4.37 -12.87
CA VAL A 36 -4.92 -5.05 -13.47
C VAL A 36 -4.39 -4.39 -14.74
N SER A 37 -5.15 -3.51 -15.40
CA SER A 37 -4.77 -2.90 -16.68
C SER A 37 -5.04 -1.41 -16.80
N THR A 38 -5.98 -0.85 -16.03
CA THR A 38 -6.45 0.54 -16.19
C THR A 38 -6.50 1.28 -14.87
N THR A 39 -6.28 2.59 -14.92
CA THR A 39 -6.43 3.47 -13.76
C THR A 39 -7.58 4.44 -13.98
N HIS A 40 -8.39 4.62 -12.94
CA HIS A 40 -9.50 5.54 -12.89
C HIS A 40 -9.31 6.51 -11.72
N SER A 41 -9.93 7.68 -11.80
CA SER A 41 -10.19 8.51 -10.64
C SER A 41 -11.67 8.48 -10.26
N PHE A 42 -11.91 8.61 -8.97
CA PHE A 42 -13.22 8.81 -8.38
C PHE A 42 -13.21 10.11 -7.59
N ASP A 43 -14.10 11.03 -7.95
CA ASP A 43 -14.27 12.31 -7.27
C ASP A 43 -15.37 12.17 -6.20
N THR A 44 -14.97 12.18 -4.93
CA THR A 44 -15.89 12.02 -3.79
C THR A 44 -16.86 13.19 -3.58
N GLY A 45 -16.64 14.32 -4.25
CA GLY A 45 -17.48 15.51 -4.11
C GLY A 45 -18.66 15.55 -5.08
N ASN A 46 -18.52 14.95 -6.27
CA ASN A 46 -19.61 14.85 -7.26
C ASN A 46 -20.02 13.41 -7.60
N GLY A 47 -19.26 12.41 -7.12
CA GLY A 47 -19.57 11.01 -7.31
C GLY A 47 -19.30 10.48 -8.71
N LEU A 48 -18.41 11.13 -9.47
CA LEU A 48 -18.10 10.78 -10.85
C LEU A 48 -16.79 10.00 -10.96
N TRP A 49 -16.84 8.98 -11.82
CA TRP A 49 -15.67 8.23 -12.27
C TRP A 49 -15.11 8.82 -13.56
N LYS A 50 -13.79 8.75 -13.71
CA LYS A 50 -13.09 9.11 -14.94
C LYS A 50 -11.95 8.12 -15.17
N GLU A 51 -11.84 7.62 -16.40
CA GLU A 51 -10.67 6.83 -16.80
C GLU A 51 -9.47 7.76 -17.03
N LEU A 52 -8.32 7.37 -16.47
CA LEU A 52 -7.06 8.11 -16.55
C LEU A 52 -6.03 7.44 -17.46
N GLY A 53 -6.31 6.23 -17.94
CA GLY A 53 -5.55 5.55 -19.00
C GLY A 53 -5.21 4.09 -18.70
N ASP A 54 -4.61 3.46 -19.70
CA ASP A 54 -4.16 2.05 -19.74
C ASP A 54 -2.82 1.85 -19.01
N TRP A 55 -2.77 2.31 -17.77
CA TRP A 55 -1.62 2.14 -16.88
C TRP A 55 -2.11 1.79 -15.48
N VAL A 56 -1.21 1.27 -14.66
CA VAL A 56 -1.51 0.78 -13.31
C VAL A 56 -0.57 1.48 -12.33
N LEU A 57 -1.09 1.92 -11.20
CA LEU A 57 -0.27 2.43 -10.11
C LEU A 57 0.80 1.39 -9.72
N PRO A 58 2.03 1.80 -9.40
CA PRO A 58 3.12 0.87 -9.10
C PRO A 58 2.97 0.20 -7.71
N PHE A 59 1.76 0.17 -7.14
CA PHE A 59 1.51 -0.27 -5.78
C PHE A 59 0.61 -1.51 -5.72
N ARG A 60 0.65 -2.21 -4.60
CA ARG A 60 -0.30 -3.23 -4.20
C ARG A 60 -1.07 -2.73 -2.99
N GLY A 61 -2.39 -2.67 -3.11
CA GLY A 61 -3.26 -2.12 -2.09
C GLY A 61 -3.14 -0.59 -2.00
N GLN A 62 -3.22 -0.07 -0.78
CA GLN A 62 -3.24 1.37 -0.54
C GLN A 62 -1.84 1.99 -0.63
N ALA A 63 -1.76 3.13 -1.31
CA ALA A 63 -0.65 4.07 -1.20
C ALA A 63 -1.09 5.36 -0.50
N TYR A 64 -0.13 6.03 0.12
CA TYR A 64 -0.35 7.21 0.95
C TYR A 64 0.48 8.37 0.43
N PHE A 65 -0.11 9.56 0.40
CA PHE A 65 0.64 10.76 0.10
C PHE A 65 1.47 11.19 1.31
N ASP A 66 2.76 11.43 1.08
CA ASP A 66 3.65 12.08 2.03
C ASP A 66 4.07 13.44 1.50
N GLY A 67 3.77 14.49 2.27
CA GLY A 67 4.05 15.86 1.88
C GLY A 67 5.53 16.25 1.93
N SER A 68 6.35 15.52 2.69
CA SER A 68 7.80 15.76 2.74
C SER A 68 8.49 15.21 1.49
N LEU A 69 7.98 14.11 0.93
CA LEU A 69 8.44 13.52 -0.33
C LEU A 69 7.73 14.06 -1.58
N ASP A 70 6.63 14.79 -1.40
CA ASP A 70 5.68 15.20 -2.45
C ASP A 70 5.32 14.04 -3.40
N ALA A 71 5.06 12.87 -2.81
CA ALA A 71 4.92 11.61 -3.52
C ALA A 71 3.92 10.67 -2.84
N TRP A 72 3.36 9.75 -3.64
CA TRP A 72 2.69 8.58 -3.08
C TRP A 72 3.73 7.53 -2.68
N VAL A 73 3.53 6.92 -1.53
CA VAL A 73 4.34 5.85 -0.97
C VAL A 73 3.46 4.61 -0.76
N GLY A 74 3.92 3.45 -1.21
CA GLY A 74 3.18 2.20 -1.11
C GLY A 74 4.07 0.97 -1.18
N ILE A 75 3.44 -0.20 -1.04
CA ILE A 75 4.10 -1.48 -1.30
C ILE A 75 4.11 -1.71 -2.81
N HIS A 76 5.26 -1.94 -3.41
CA HIS A 76 5.42 -2.15 -4.84
C HIS A 76 4.67 -3.40 -5.34
N HIS A 77 4.03 -3.29 -6.50
CA HIS A 77 3.17 -4.35 -7.05
C HIS A 77 3.91 -5.60 -7.56
N LYS A 78 5.12 -5.43 -8.10
CA LYS A 78 5.95 -6.53 -8.65
C LYS A 78 7.09 -6.96 -7.72
N GLY A 79 7.40 -6.15 -6.71
CA GLY A 79 8.47 -6.44 -5.76
C GLY A 79 7.95 -7.35 -4.68
N GLU A 80 8.76 -8.29 -4.18
CA GLU A 80 8.42 -9.22 -3.09
C GLU A 80 8.21 -8.51 -1.75
N GLY A 81 7.23 -7.59 -1.67
CA GLY A 81 7.14 -6.64 -0.59
C GLY A 81 8.35 -5.73 -0.60
N HIS A 82 8.36 -4.72 -1.47
CA HIS A 82 9.32 -3.62 -1.34
C HIS A 82 8.52 -2.34 -1.20
N VAL A 83 9.02 -1.38 -0.43
CA VAL A 83 8.41 -0.06 -0.38
C VAL A 83 8.93 0.75 -1.57
N CYS A 84 8.05 1.52 -2.19
CA CYS A 84 8.42 2.44 -3.26
C CYS A 84 7.63 3.73 -3.16
N CYS A 85 8.09 4.75 -3.87
CA CYS A 85 7.33 5.98 -4.07
C CYS A 85 7.22 6.33 -5.56
N CYS A 86 6.18 7.09 -5.91
CA CYS A 86 6.08 7.70 -7.24
C CYS A 86 5.45 9.09 -7.11
N LEU A 87 5.71 9.96 -8.09
CA LEU A 87 5.06 11.26 -8.14
C LEU A 87 3.54 11.11 -8.27
N VAL A 88 2.81 12.12 -7.78
CA VAL A 88 1.35 12.17 -7.86
C VAL A 88 0.92 12.34 -9.31
N ALA A 89 0.11 11.39 -9.80
CA ALA A 89 -0.37 11.41 -11.18
C ALA A 89 -1.40 12.53 -11.40
N SER A 90 -1.41 13.09 -12.61
CA SER A 90 -2.39 14.12 -13.00
C SER A 90 -3.82 13.57 -13.06
N ARG A 91 -4.80 14.41 -12.71
CA ARG A 91 -6.24 14.11 -12.78
C ARG A 91 -6.84 14.38 -14.18
N SER A 92 -6.16 15.15 -15.02
CA SER A 92 -6.75 15.76 -16.23
C SER A 92 -6.40 15.04 -17.53
N ALA A 93 -5.18 14.52 -17.67
CA ALA A 93 -4.72 13.85 -18.88
C ALA A 93 -4.92 12.33 -18.80
N ALA A 94 -5.34 11.70 -19.90
CA ALA A 94 -5.12 10.27 -20.08
C ALA A 94 -3.60 10.08 -20.20
N ALA A 95 -2.95 9.72 -19.11
CA ALA A 95 -1.52 9.49 -19.14
C ALA A 95 -1.28 8.19 -19.93
N GLU A 96 -0.37 8.22 -20.90
CA GLU A 96 -0.02 7.02 -21.67
C GLU A 96 0.90 6.07 -20.87
N ARG A 97 1.44 6.53 -19.74
CA ARG A 97 2.43 5.80 -18.95
C ARG A 97 2.18 5.93 -17.45
N PRO A 98 2.51 4.89 -16.66
CA PRO A 98 2.47 4.96 -15.22
C PRO A 98 3.49 5.99 -14.69
N PRO A 99 3.28 6.54 -13.49
CA PRO A 99 4.24 7.43 -12.85
C PRO A 99 5.57 6.70 -12.57
N ASP A 100 6.68 7.42 -12.71
CA ASP A 100 8.00 6.88 -12.43
C ASP A 100 8.11 6.46 -10.97
N CYS A 101 8.48 5.20 -10.76
CA CYS A 101 8.51 4.55 -9.45
C CYS A 101 9.96 4.42 -8.96
N ARG A 102 10.25 4.97 -7.78
CA ARG A 102 11.53 4.82 -7.09
C ARG A 102 11.41 3.80 -5.98
N MET A 103 12.26 2.79 -6.04
CA MET A 103 12.28 1.70 -5.05
C MET A 103 13.11 2.10 -3.84
N LEU A 104 12.63 1.78 -2.64
CA LEU A 104 13.47 1.84 -1.44
C LEU A 104 14.59 0.80 -1.59
N LYS A 105 15.85 1.25 -1.49
CA LYS A 105 17.02 0.35 -1.61
C LYS A 105 17.09 -0.68 -0.48
N GLU A 106 16.66 -0.26 0.71
CA GLU A 106 16.65 -1.11 1.89
C GLU A 106 15.50 -2.12 1.83
N LYS A 107 15.83 -3.39 2.11
CA LYS A 107 14.83 -4.46 2.23
C LYS A 107 14.26 -4.48 3.63
N LEU A 108 13.08 -3.88 3.81
CA LEU A 108 12.39 -3.84 5.11
C LEU A 108 11.66 -5.14 5.45
N PHE A 109 11.39 -5.99 4.46
CA PHE A 109 10.58 -7.19 4.62
C PHE A 109 11.42 -8.37 5.10
N ARG A 110 10.91 -9.08 6.10
CA ARG A 110 11.62 -10.19 6.75
C ARG A 110 11.81 -11.40 5.85
N ARG A 111 10.86 -11.66 4.93
CA ARG A 111 10.94 -12.76 3.94
C ARG A 111 12.28 -12.81 3.22
N ASN A 112 12.89 -11.65 2.97
CA ASN A 112 14.15 -11.56 2.23
C ASN A 112 15.39 -11.96 3.05
N ASN A 113 15.24 -12.18 4.36
CA ASN A 113 16.32 -12.37 5.32
C ASN A 113 16.24 -13.69 6.10
N GLU A 114 15.26 -14.57 5.81
CA GLU A 114 15.05 -15.82 6.56
C GLU A 114 15.23 -17.07 5.67
N GLU A 115 15.88 -18.10 6.23
CA GLU A 115 15.96 -19.46 5.69
C GLU A 115 14.55 -20.05 5.46
N PRO A 116 14.40 -21.06 4.59
CA PRO A 116 13.11 -21.72 4.36
C PRO A 116 12.44 -22.09 5.68
N TRP A 117 11.22 -21.62 5.91
CA TRP A 117 10.48 -21.87 7.14
C TRP A 117 10.38 -23.39 7.39
N MET A 118 11.14 -23.90 8.37
CA MET A 118 11.35 -25.35 8.62
C MET A 118 10.09 -26.15 9.01
N GLY A 119 8.89 -25.56 8.91
CA GLY A 119 7.59 -26.22 9.16
C GLY A 119 6.52 -25.90 8.10
N GLY A 120 6.91 -25.48 6.90
CA GLY A 120 5.99 -25.09 5.82
C GLY A 120 5.23 -23.77 6.07
N GLY A 121 5.59 -23.03 7.11
CA GLY A 121 5.09 -21.67 7.32
C GLY A 121 5.43 -20.74 6.14
N GLY A 122 4.76 -19.58 6.07
CA GLY A 122 4.92 -18.68 4.93
C GLY A 122 4.45 -17.25 5.19
N HIS A 123 4.95 -16.33 4.38
CA HIS A 123 4.52 -14.93 4.39
C HIS A 123 3.16 -14.81 3.69
N MET A 124 2.11 -14.48 4.46
CA MET A 124 0.73 -14.43 3.97
C MET A 124 0.40 -13.12 3.26
N GLY A 125 1.06 -12.03 3.66
CA GLY A 125 0.79 -10.72 3.09
C GLY A 125 1.34 -9.60 3.98
N ALA A 126 1.32 -8.39 3.44
CA ALA A 126 1.75 -7.22 4.17
C ALA A 126 0.86 -6.02 3.84
N THR A 127 0.78 -5.10 4.79
CA THR A 127 0.09 -3.81 4.65
C THR A 127 1.03 -2.70 5.07
N LEU A 128 0.87 -1.52 4.46
CA LEU A 128 1.57 -0.31 4.85
C LEU A 128 0.55 0.66 5.46
N THR A 129 0.96 1.40 6.48
CA THR A 129 0.16 2.43 7.12
C THR A 129 0.99 3.69 7.29
N TYR A 130 0.48 4.81 6.82
CA TYR A 130 1.07 6.12 7.08
C TYR A 130 0.70 6.62 8.49
N MET A 131 1.71 7.09 9.23
CA MET A 131 1.58 7.52 10.62
C MET A 131 1.78 9.04 10.80
N GLY A 132 1.81 9.79 9.69
CA GLY A 132 2.07 11.22 9.69
C GLY A 132 3.55 11.56 9.78
N HIS A 133 3.92 12.69 9.16
CA HIS A 133 5.26 13.26 9.14
C HIS A 133 6.28 12.22 8.68
N ASN A 134 6.26 11.78 7.41
CA ASN A 134 7.20 10.80 6.82
C ASN A 134 7.29 9.40 7.45
N ARG A 135 6.53 9.12 8.52
CA ARG A 135 6.60 7.86 9.25
C ARG A 135 5.59 6.85 8.73
N PHE A 136 6.05 5.61 8.62
CA PHE A 136 5.27 4.49 8.14
C PHE A 136 5.41 3.27 9.05
N CYS A 137 4.36 2.46 9.09
CA CYS A 137 4.39 1.13 9.67
C CYS A 137 4.13 0.10 8.58
N LEU A 138 5.10 -0.76 8.35
CA LEU A 138 4.93 -1.98 7.57
C LEU A 138 4.51 -3.10 8.52
N VAL A 139 3.42 -3.79 8.19
CA VAL A 139 2.90 -4.92 8.96
C VAL A 139 2.89 -6.15 8.08
N GLU A 140 3.78 -7.09 8.35
CA GLU A 140 3.84 -8.40 7.71
C GLU A 140 3.09 -9.44 8.56
N ASN A 141 2.34 -10.31 7.90
CA ASN A 141 1.63 -11.42 8.51
C ASN A 141 2.28 -12.72 8.09
N ILE A 142 2.87 -13.40 9.08
CA ILE A 142 3.69 -14.59 8.88
C ILE A 142 3.00 -15.77 9.55
N LEU A 143 2.78 -16.83 8.77
CA LEU A 143 2.30 -18.10 9.26
C LEU A 143 3.48 -18.93 9.77
N ARG A 144 3.41 -19.40 11.02
CA ARG A 144 4.51 -20.19 11.62
C ARG A 144 4.57 -21.63 11.13
N HIS A 145 3.43 -22.21 10.75
CA HIS A 145 3.31 -23.59 10.29
C HIS A 145 2.04 -23.76 9.45
N GLU A 146 2.06 -24.60 8.40
CA GLU A 146 0.91 -24.83 7.48
C GLU A 146 -0.41 -25.23 8.17
N LYS A 147 -0.34 -25.86 9.35
CA LYS A 147 -1.50 -26.39 10.09
C LYS A 147 -1.86 -25.55 11.31
N ALA A 148 -1.08 -24.51 11.60
CA ALA A 148 -1.32 -23.66 12.75
C ALA A 148 -2.22 -22.49 12.36
N VAL A 149 -3.20 -22.19 13.20
CA VAL A 149 -3.96 -20.91 13.12
C VAL A 149 -3.18 -19.78 13.78
N ASP A 150 -2.08 -20.10 14.47
CA ASP A 150 -1.18 -19.11 15.06
C ASP A 150 -0.32 -18.43 14.01
N SER A 151 -0.32 -17.11 14.09
CA SER A 151 0.43 -16.23 13.21
C SER A 151 1.31 -15.28 14.00
N MET A 152 2.24 -14.67 13.30
CA MET A 152 3.09 -13.61 13.83
C MET A 152 2.86 -12.36 13.00
N LEU A 153 2.47 -11.27 13.65
CA LEU A 153 2.52 -9.95 13.05
C LEU A 153 3.92 -9.38 13.28
N HIS A 154 4.65 -9.11 12.21
CA HIS A 154 5.92 -8.40 12.27
C HIS A 154 5.69 -6.96 11.84
N LEU A 155 6.00 -6.03 12.73
CA LEU A 155 5.85 -4.60 12.52
C LEU A 155 7.22 -3.98 12.34
N THR A 156 7.39 -3.22 11.28
CA THR A 156 8.58 -2.41 11.01
C THR A 156 8.16 -0.94 10.92
N LEU A 157 8.61 -0.14 11.87
CA LEU A 157 8.39 1.30 11.94
C LEU A 157 9.61 2.02 11.35
N PHE A 158 9.40 2.94 10.43
CA PHE A 158 10.47 3.65 9.74
C PHE A 158 10.00 5.03 9.24
N GLY A 159 10.95 5.95 9.06
CA GLY A 159 10.75 7.22 8.36
C GLY A 159 11.38 7.14 6.97
N LEU A 160 10.86 7.89 6.00
CA LEU A 160 11.40 7.96 4.64
C LEU A 160 11.88 9.36 4.29
N GLU A 161 13.00 9.44 3.57
CA GLU A 161 13.52 10.68 3.00
C GLU A 161 14.22 10.40 1.66
N TYR A 162 14.48 11.47 0.90
CA TYR A 162 15.43 11.42 -0.20
C TYR A 162 16.85 11.71 0.30
N ASP A 163 17.83 10.96 -0.19
CA ASP A 163 19.24 11.31 -0.02
C ASP A 163 19.67 12.47 -0.92
N ARG A 164 20.97 12.81 -0.88
CA ARG A 164 21.51 13.93 -1.66
C ARG A 164 21.49 13.66 -3.17
N GLU A 165 21.43 12.39 -3.53
CA GLU A 165 21.37 11.87 -4.89
C GLU A 165 19.92 11.75 -5.39
N GLY A 166 18.92 12.03 -4.53
CA GLY A 166 17.49 11.95 -4.84
C GLY A 166 16.92 10.54 -4.73
N GLU A 167 17.64 9.61 -4.11
CA GLU A 167 17.25 8.22 -3.97
C GLU A 167 16.48 8.02 -2.66
N LEU A 168 15.48 7.14 -2.69
CA LEU A 168 14.64 6.87 -1.53
C LEU A 168 15.40 6.02 -0.48
N ARG A 169 15.45 6.49 0.76
CA ARG A 169 16.08 5.79 1.89
C ARG A 169 15.30 5.94 3.20
N THR A 170 15.71 5.21 4.24
CA THR A 170 15.16 5.43 5.59
C THR A 170 15.91 6.53 6.35
N GLU A 171 15.21 7.36 7.12
CA GLU A 171 15.80 8.46 7.90
C GLU A 171 16.61 7.97 9.11
N ALA A 172 16.13 6.92 9.75
CA ALA A 172 16.71 6.34 10.94
C ALA A 172 16.57 4.83 10.88
N ARG A 173 17.35 4.13 11.73
CA ARG A 173 17.30 2.68 11.81
C ARG A 173 15.86 2.22 12.10
N PRO A 174 15.25 1.39 11.24
CA PRO A 174 13.89 0.90 11.45
C PRO A 174 13.74 0.19 12.80
N CYS A 175 12.64 0.46 13.50
CA CYS A 175 12.30 -0.22 14.74
C CYS A 175 11.37 -1.40 14.43
N THR A 176 11.77 -2.61 14.82
CA THR A 176 11.00 -3.82 14.53
C THR A 176 10.44 -4.46 15.80
N ARG A 177 9.21 -4.98 15.72
CA ARG A 177 8.55 -5.73 16.81
C ARG A 177 7.72 -6.87 16.23
N SER A 178 7.59 -7.95 16.99
CA SER A 178 6.85 -9.15 16.58
C SER A 178 5.81 -9.50 17.63
N TYR A 179 4.56 -9.71 17.23
CA TYR A 179 3.46 -10.07 18.12
C TYR A 179 2.79 -11.37 17.69
N PRO A 180 2.75 -12.40 18.56
CA PRO A 180 1.99 -13.60 18.27
C PRO A 180 0.50 -13.26 18.27
N VAL A 181 -0.22 -13.75 17.27
CA VAL A 181 -1.66 -13.57 17.12
C VAL A 181 -2.27 -14.92 16.82
N SER A 182 -3.14 -15.38 17.73
CA SER A 182 -3.98 -16.55 17.48
C SER A 182 -5.13 -16.14 16.57
N LYS A 183 -5.26 -16.82 15.43
CA LYS A 183 -6.38 -16.62 14.51
C LYS A 183 -7.39 -17.74 14.70
N ASN A 184 -8.61 -17.52 14.22
CA ASN A 184 -9.66 -18.54 14.12
C ASN A 184 -9.83 -19.07 12.68
N THR A 185 -9.17 -18.47 11.69
CA THR A 185 -9.23 -18.84 10.27
C THR A 185 -7.93 -18.52 9.54
N MET A 186 -7.62 -19.32 8.53
CA MET A 186 -6.50 -19.06 7.60
C MET A 186 -6.76 -17.89 6.65
N LEU A 187 -8.02 -17.49 6.48
CA LEU A 187 -8.44 -16.37 5.62
C LEU A 187 -8.32 -14.99 6.30
N PHE A 188 -7.75 -14.94 7.51
CA PHE A 188 -7.63 -13.68 8.25
C PHE A 188 -6.69 -12.72 7.51
N SER A 189 -7.25 -11.56 7.13
CA SER A 189 -6.50 -10.40 6.68
C SER A 189 -6.40 -9.40 7.83
N HIS A 190 -5.22 -8.82 8.03
CA HIS A 190 -5.04 -7.70 8.95
C HIS A 190 -5.20 -6.39 8.20
N ALA A 191 -5.76 -5.39 8.88
CA ALA A 191 -5.73 -4.01 8.43
C ALA A 191 -5.12 -3.18 9.56
N ALA A 192 -4.13 -2.36 9.21
CA ALA A 192 -3.53 -1.41 10.14
C ALA A 192 -3.92 0.01 9.71
N PHE A 193 -4.33 0.82 10.69
CA PHE A 193 -4.68 2.22 10.52
C PHE A 193 -4.05 3.04 11.64
N TRP A 194 -3.86 4.32 11.40
CA TRP A 194 -3.31 5.28 12.37
C TRP A 194 -4.35 6.39 12.59
N MET A 195 -4.51 6.82 13.86
CA MET A 195 -5.42 7.89 14.28
C MET A 195 -4.67 8.98 15.03
#